data_AF-A0A1H8AQ42-F1
#
_entry.id   AF-A0A1H8AQ42-F1
#
_cell.length_a   1.000
_cell.length_b   1.000
_cell.length_c   1.000
_cell.angle_alpha   90.00
_cell.angle_beta   90.00
_cell.angle_gamma   90.00
#
_symmetry.space_group_name_H-M   'P 1'
#
loop_
_entity.id
_entity.type
_entity.pdbx_description
1 polymer ?
#
loop_
_entity_poly.entity_id
_entity_poly.type
_entity_poly.pdbx_seq_one_letter_code
_entity_poly.pdbx_strand_id
1 'polypeptide(L)'
;MKYVGFLRQVLVGNWPSRIYLGVVTAAMLLWLVVTLTWTQPDANMSGVSALLLTLPVSLMVLMASSDAPGHPELYVAAVVVGALVNDAVIGLVAYAARRSGPR
;
A
#
# COMPACT_ATOMS: atom_id res chain seq x y z
N MET A 1 22.30 14.25 1.69
CA MET A 1 22.49 12.83 2.10
C MET A 1 21.76 12.42 3.38
N LYS A 2 21.61 13.27 4.41
CA LYS A 2 20.91 12.90 5.67
C LYS A 2 19.46 12.40 5.49
N TYR A 3 18.72 12.97 4.52
CA TYR A 3 17.31 12.61 4.27
C TYR A 3 17.12 11.18 3.71
N VAL A 4 18.07 10.69 2.91
CA VAL A 4 17.98 9.35 2.29
C VAL A 4 18.11 8.26 3.37
N GLY A 5 19.02 8.46 4.32
CA GLY A 5 19.18 7.54 5.46
C GLY A 5 17.95 7.47 6.34
N PHE A 6 17.30 8.62 6.58
CA PHE A 6 16.07 8.71 7.36
C PHE A 6 14.90 7.99 6.66
N LEU A 7 14.65 8.28 5.38
CA LEU A 7 13.58 7.63 4.61
C LEU A 7 13.74 6.12 4.57
N ARG A 8 14.96 5.62 4.33
CA ARG A 8 15.24 4.19 4.35
C ARG A 8 14.93 3.56 5.70
N GLN A 9 15.25 4.26 6.78
CA GLN A 9 15.02 3.75 8.13
C GLN A 9 13.53 3.68 8.48
N VAL A 10 12.75 4.67 8.04
CA VAL A 10 11.29 4.69 8.23
C VAL A 10 10.61 3.63 7.36
N LEU A 11 10.91 3.57 6.06
CA LEU A 11 10.17 2.77 5.07
C LEU A 11 10.63 1.31 4.94
N VAL A 12 11.85 0.97 5.37
CA VAL A 12 12.40 -0.39 5.21
C VAL A 12 13.27 -0.81 6.38
N GLY A 13 13.53 0.09 7.32
CA GLY A 13 14.39 -0.18 8.48
C GLY A 13 13.71 -1.08 9.52
N ASN A 14 12.39 -1.25 9.44
CA ASN A 14 11.59 -1.84 10.50
C ASN A 14 10.82 -3.05 9.96
N TRP A 15 10.90 -4.17 10.68
CA TRP A 15 10.23 -5.42 10.28
C TRP A 15 8.70 -5.30 10.09
N PRO A 16 7.94 -4.51 10.89
CA PRO A 16 6.52 -4.29 10.64
C PRO A 16 6.21 -3.65 9.29
N SER A 17 7.01 -2.66 8.89
CA SER A 17 6.86 -1.97 7.59
C SER A 17 7.15 -2.92 6.43
N ARG A 18 8.18 -3.78 6.55
CA ARG A 18 8.46 -4.83 5.55
C ARG A 18 7.32 -5.84 5.41
N ILE A 19 6.72 -6.28 6.53
CA ILE A 19 5.57 -7.18 6.51
C ILE A 19 4.42 -6.50 5.78
N TYR A 20 4.11 -5.26 6.15
CA TYR A 20 3.04 -4.50 5.52
C TYR A 20 3.22 -4.39 4.00
N LEU A 21 4.39 -3.93 3.54
CA LEU A 21 4.71 -3.86 2.11
C LEU A 21 4.65 -5.23 1.42
N GLY A 22 5.11 -6.29 2.11
CA GLY A 22 5.04 -7.66 1.60
C GLY A 22 3.60 -8.12 1.38
N VAL A 23 2.70 -7.87 2.34
CA VAL A 23 1.28 -8.23 2.24
C VAL A 23 0.58 -7.42 1.14
N VAL A 24 0.84 -6.12 1.03
CA VAL A 24 0.28 -5.29 -0.05
C VAL A 24 0.75 -5.78 -1.41
N THR A 25 2.04 -6.08 -1.54
CA THR A 25 2.62 -6.59 -2.79
C THR A 25 1.99 -7.94 -3.16
N ALA A 26 1.82 -8.84 -2.20
CA ALA A 26 1.17 -10.13 -2.43
C ALA A 26 -0.28 -9.97 -2.90
N ALA A 27 -1.05 -9.08 -2.28
CA ALA A 27 -2.42 -8.78 -2.70
C ALA A 27 -2.48 -8.21 -4.13
N MET A 28 -1.53 -7.33 -4.47
CA MET A 28 -1.45 -6.73 -5.81
C MET A 28 -1.07 -7.76 -6.88
N LEU A 29 -0.13 -8.65 -6.58
CA LEU A 29 0.24 -9.77 -7.46
C LEU A 29 -0.92 -10.75 -7.64
N LEU A 30 -1.67 -11.04 -6.58
CA LEU A 30 -2.86 -11.88 -6.65
C LEU A 30 -3.90 -11.26 -7.60
N TRP A 31 -4.20 -9.98 -7.43
CA TRP A 31 -5.11 -9.27 -8.33
C TRP A 31 -4.63 -9.32 -9.79
N LEU A 32 -3.33 -9.09 -10.03
CA LEU A 32 -2.75 -9.14 -11.37
C LEU A 32 -2.91 -10.54 -12.00
N VAL A 33 -2.57 -11.60 -11.26
CA VAL A 33 -2.72 -12.98 -11.74
C VAL A 33 -4.18 -13.27 -12.06
N VAL A 34 -5.11 -12.97 -11.14
CA VAL A 34 -6.54 -13.22 -11.33
C VAL A 34 -7.07 -12.45 -12.54
N THR A 35 -6.70 -11.18 -12.72
CA THR A 35 -7.12 -10.35 -13.86
C THR A 35 -6.62 -10.89 -15.20
N LEU A 36 -5.41 -11.48 -15.22
CA LEU A 36 -4.81 -12.03 -16.45
C LEU A 36 -5.28 -13.44 -16.79
N THR A 37 -5.79 -14.20 -15.81
CA THR A 37 -6.08 -15.64 -15.97
C THR A 37 -7.55 -16.01 -15.81
N TRP A 38 -8.36 -15.18 -15.14
CA TRP A 38 -9.79 -15.38 -14.95
C TRP A 38 -10.59 -14.23 -15.56
N THR A 39 -11.50 -14.57 -16.48
CA THR A 39 -12.40 -13.61 -17.15
C THR A 39 -13.81 -13.61 -16.56
N GLN A 40 -14.02 -14.26 -15.41
CA GLN A 40 -15.33 -14.30 -14.76
C GLN A 40 -15.65 -12.96 -14.10
N PRO A 41 -16.93 -12.54 -14.04
CA PRO A 41 -17.31 -11.22 -13.50
C PRO A 41 -16.89 -11.00 -12.03
N ASP A 42 -16.76 -12.06 -11.25
CA ASP A 42 -16.36 -12.07 -9.84
C ASP A 42 -14.83 -12.05 -9.63
N ALA A 43 -14.03 -12.31 -10.66
CA ALA A 43 -12.56 -12.23 -10.62
C ALA A 43 -12.07 -10.83 -10.17
N ASN A 44 -12.88 -9.80 -10.43
CA ASN A 44 -12.57 -8.41 -10.07
C ASN A 44 -12.66 -8.13 -8.56
N MET A 45 -13.25 -9.04 -7.75
CA MET A 45 -13.29 -8.91 -6.28
C MET A 45 -11.92 -9.11 -5.62
N SER A 46 -10.97 -9.73 -6.31
CA SER A 46 -9.58 -9.89 -5.82
C SER A 46 -8.89 -8.54 -5.55
N GLY A 47 -9.20 -7.51 -6.34
CA GLY A 47 -8.64 -6.17 -6.19
C GLY A 47 -9.12 -5.44 -4.93
N VAL A 48 -10.25 -5.86 -4.37
CA VAL A 48 -10.77 -5.28 -3.13
C VAL A 48 -9.77 -5.49 -1.99
N SER A 49 -9.04 -6.60 -1.96
CA SER A 49 -8.04 -6.88 -0.92
C SER A 49 -6.92 -5.83 -0.88
N ALA A 50 -6.39 -5.42 -2.04
CA ALA A 50 -5.34 -4.41 -2.11
C ALA A 50 -5.88 -3.01 -1.76
N LEU A 51 -7.13 -2.70 -2.13
CA LEU A 51 -7.79 -1.46 -1.70
C LEU A 51 -7.97 -1.42 -0.19
N LEU A 52 -8.46 -2.50 0.43
CA LEU A 52 -8.66 -2.60 1.88
C LEU A 52 -7.35 -2.40 2.65
N LEU A 53 -6.24 -2.96 2.17
CA LEU A 53 -4.92 -2.82 2.80
C LEU A 53 -4.35 -1.40 2.71
N THR A 54 -4.84 -0.60 1.77
CA THR A 54 -4.38 0.76 1.48
C THR A 54 -5.41 1.82 1.85
N LEU A 55 -6.48 1.42 2.52
CA LEU A 55 -7.46 2.32 3.12
C LEU A 55 -6.82 3.21 4.19
N PRO A 56 -7.38 4.41 4.40
CA PRO A 56 -8.42 5.06 3.60
C PRO A 56 -7.88 5.74 2.32
N VAL A 57 -6.55 5.85 2.18
CA VAL A 57 -5.88 6.68 1.18
C VAL A 57 -6.22 6.26 -0.24
N SER A 58 -6.29 4.95 -0.51
CA SER A 58 -6.69 4.44 -1.82
C SER A 58 -8.08 4.92 -2.26
N LEU A 59 -9.05 5.00 -1.33
CA LEU A 59 -10.37 5.56 -1.63
C LEU A 59 -10.33 7.06 -1.89
N MET A 60 -9.50 7.82 -1.17
CA MET A 60 -9.38 9.25 -1.42
C MET A 60 -8.84 9.54 -2.82
N VAL A 61 -7.84 8.78 -3.27
CA VAL A 61 -7.28 8.90 -4.63
C VAL A 61 -8.31 8.52 -5.69
N LEU A 62 -9.05 7.43 -5.48
CA LEU A 62 -10.10 7.01 -6.41
C LEU A 62 -11.28 7.98 -6.45
N MET A 63 -11.74 8.50 -5.30
CA MET A 63 -12.83 9.48 -5.24
C MET A 63 -12.46 10.83 -5.85
N ALA A 64 -11.18 11.23 -5.76
CA ALA A 64 -10.68 12.44 -6.41
C ALA A 64 -10.62 12.31 -7.95
N SER A 65 -10.74 11.08 -8.47
CA SER A 65 -10.67 10.77 -9.89
C SER A 65 -12.08 10.58 -10.44
N SER A 66 -12.64 11.59 -11.12
CA SER A 66 -13.99 11.53 -11.71
C SER A 66 -14.17 10.41 -12.74
N ASP A 67 -13.06 9.97 -13.35
CA ASP A 67 -13.03 8.94 -14.39
C ASP A 67 -12.50 7.58 -13.86
N ALA A 68 -12.60 7.32 -12.55
CA ALA A 68 -12.07 6.08 -11.96
C ALA A 68 -12.61 4.75 -12.55
N PRO A 69 -13.88 4.61 -12.97
CA PRO A 69 -14.40 3.32 -13.42
C PRO A 69 -13.77 2.90 -14.77
N GLY A 70 -13.04 1.78 -14.78
CA GLY A 70 -12.49 1.17 -16.00
C GLY A 70 -11.01 1.51 -16.29
N HIS A 71 -10.35 2.26 -15.41
CA HIS A 71 -8.96 2.69 -15.58
C HIS A 71 -8.00 1.96 -14.62
N PRO A 72 -7.40 0.82 -15.03
CA PRO A 72 -6.52 0.03 -14.17
C PRO A 72 -5.27 0.81 -13.70
N GLU A 73 -4.80 1.77 -14.48
CA GLU A 73 -3.70 2.67 -14.11
C GLU A 73 -4.02 3.54 -12.90
N LEU A 74 -5.26 4.03 -12.77
CA LEU A 74 -5.71 4.83 -11.63
C LEU A 74 -5.83 3.95 -10.37
N TYR A 75 -6.30 2.72 -10.54
CA TYR A 75 -6.31 1.73 -9.46
C TYR A 75 -4.90 1.43 -8.94
N VAL A 76 -3.95 1.17 -9.84
CA VAL A 76 -2.54 0.92 -9.46
C VAL A 76 -1.97 2.14 -8.74
N ALA A 77 -2.19 3.35 -9.26
CA ALA A 77 -1.74 4.57 -8.62
C ALA A 77 -2.32 4.74 -7.20
N ALA A 78 -3.62 4.49 -7.02
CA ALA A 78 -4.29 4.60 -5.72
C ALA A 78 -3.71 3.63 -4.69
N VAL A 79 -3.49 2.37 -5.07
CA VAL A 79 -2.88 1.36 -4.19
C VAL A 79 -1.43 1.73 -3.86
N VAL A 80 -0.63 2.16 -4.86
CA VAL A 80 0.77 2.53 -4.63
C VAL A 80 0.87 3.73 -3.67
N VAL A 81 0.10 4.79 -3.92
CA VAL A 81 0.09 5.97 -3.06
C VAL A 81 -0.38 5.61 -1.65
N GLY A 82 -1.48 4.84 -1.54
CA GLY A 82 -1.99 4.43 -0.22
C GLY A 82 -1.02 3.55 0.55
N ALA A 83 -0.33 2.62 -0.13
CA ALA A 83 0.68 1.78 0.48
C ALA A 83 1.86 2.60 1.01
N LEU A 84 2.35 3.56 0.25
CA LEU A 84 3.48 4.40 0.68
C LEU A 84 3.11 5.29 1.87
N VAL A 85 1.90 5.85 1.89
CA VAL A 85 1.42 6.67 3.01
C VAL A 85 1.26 5.82 4.27
N ASN A 86 0.60 4.66 4.17
CA ASN A 86 0.39 3.77 5.30
C ASN A 86 1.71 3.22 5.84
N ASP A 87 2.65 2.85 4.96
CA ASP A 87 3.98 2.40 5.33
C ASP A 87 4.78 3.50 6.05
N ALA A 88 4.73 4.74 5.56
CA ALA A 88 5.38 5.87 6.21
C ALA A 88 4.85 6.10 7.63
N VAL A 89 3.54 5.94 7.86
CA VAL A 89 2.93 6.04 9.18
C VAL A 89 3.41 4.91 10.10
N ILE A 90 3.39 3.66 9.63
CA ILE A 90 3.88 2.49 10.39
C ILE A 90 5.36 2.67 10.76
N GLY A 91 6.17 3.08 9.79
CA GLY A 91 7.59 3.37 9.95
C GLY A 91 7.84 4.45 10.99
N LEU A 92 7.09 5.55 10.94
CA LEU A 92 7.21 6.67 11.87
C LEU A 92 6.83 6.26 13.30
N VAL A 93 5.74 5.53 13.47
CA VAL A 93 5.30 5.02 14.79
C VAL A 93 6.34 4.04 15.35
N ALA A 94 6.83 3.12 14.54
CA ALA A 94 7.85 2.16 14.97
C ALA A 94 9.18 2.84 15.29
N TYR A 95 9.54 3.91 14.57
CA TYR A 95 10.71 4.73 14.88
C TYR A 95 10.56 5.50 16.20
N ALA A 96 9.40 6.13 16.41
CA ALA A 96 9.08 6.87 17.63
C ALA A 96 9.05 5.94 18.86
N ALA A 97 8.47 4.74 18.74
CA ALA A 97 8.44 3.74 19.80
C ALA A 97 9.86 3.29 20.21
N ARG A 98 10.76 3.08 19.23
CA ARG A 98 12.17 2.73 19.52
C ARG A 98 12.93 3.85 20.23
N ARG A 99 12.64 5.11 19.92
CA ARG A 99 13.24 6.28 20.60
C ARG A 99 12.71 6.50 22.02
N SER A 100 11.51 5.99 22.30
CA SER A 100 10.80 6.17 23.58
C SER A 100 10.98 4.98 24.53
N GLY A 101 11.79 3.98 24.15
CA GLY A 101 12.04 2.79 24.97
C GLY A 101 12.68 3.13 26.33
N PRO A 102 12.44 2.31 27.37
CA PRO A 102 12.82 2.64 28.75
C PRO A 102 14.33 2.87 28.87
N ARG A 103 14.70 3.98 29.51
CA ARG A 103 16.06 4.19 30.03
C ARG A 103 16.32 3.25 31.20
#